data_AF-A0A9W7Z556-F1
#
_entry.id   AF-A0A9W7Z556-F1
#
_cell.length_a   1.000
_cell.length_b   1.000
_cell.length_c   1.000
_cell.angle_alpha   90.00
_cell.angle_beta   90.00
_cell.angle_gamma   90.00
#
_symmetry.space_group_name_H-M   'P 1'
#
loop_
_entity.id
_entity.type
_entity.pdbx_description
1 polymer ?
#
loop_
_entity_poly.entity_id
_entity_poly.type
_entity_poly.pdbx_seq_one_letter_code
_entity_poly.pdbx_strand_id
1 'polypeptide(L)'
;MRLTRVLFQASQKVTTGIVGLPVNPAARTQLIGLYKQTLDELKAKIPEKAVYRQSVEAITTYRLKVVEENEDPSLIEKLINSGQVEELVGQAEDEIQLIAKMAEWKAWEPLEEPAPPRQWEYFKKAALTE
;
A
#
# COMPACT_ATOMS: atom_id res chain seq x y z
N MET A 1 -16.23 -27.31 29.51
CA MET A 1 -15.97 -26.76 28.15
C MET A 1 -14.52 -26.32 28.00
N ARG A 2 -13.54 -27.26 28.00
CA ARG A 2 -12.10 -26.93 27.80
C ARG A 2 -11.62 -27.17 26.37
N LEU A 3 -12.24 -28.10 25.64
CA LEU A 3 -11.86 -28.47 24.27
C LEU A 3 -12.12 -27.37 23.25
N THR A 4 -13.20 -26.61 23.40
CA THR A 4 -13.53 -25.48 22.50
C THR A 4 -12.51 -24.35 22.57
N ARG A 5 -11.89 -24.13 23.74
CA ARG A 5 -10.83 -23.12 23.91
C ARG A 5 -9.57 -23.49 23.12
N VAL A 6 -9.18 -24.76 23.12
CA VAL A 6 -7.95 -25.21 22.42
C VAL A 6 -8.10 -25.07 20.91
N LEU A 7 -9.28 -25.41 20.38
CA LEU A 7 -9.58 -25.28 18.94
C LEU A 7 -9.63 -23.82 18.49
N PHE A 8 -10.27 -22.95 19.28
CA PHE A 8 -10.31 -21.52 18.99
C PHE A 8 -8.91 -20.91 19.00
N GLN A 9 -8.09 -21.25 20.00
CA GLN A 9 -6.72 -20.77 20.13
C GLN A 9 -5.80 -21.28 19.01
N ALA A 10 -6.04 -22.48 18.48
CA ALA A 10 -5.31 -23.02 17.33
C ALA A 10 -5.65 -22.31 16.01
N SER A 11 -6.85 -21.70 15.90
CA SER A 11 -7.24 -20.92 14.71
C SER A 11 -6.68 -19.49 14.68
N GLN A 12 -6.29 -18.96 15.84
CA GLN A 12 -5.79 -17.60 15.95
C GLN A 12 -4.30 -17.54 15.64
N LYS A 13 -3.91 -16.54 14.86
CA LYS A 13 -2.51 -16.21 14.60
C LYS A 13 -1.81 -15.86 15.91
N VAL A 14 -0.75 -16.61 16.26
CA VAL A 14 -0.02 -16.44 17.53
C VAL A 14 1.08 -15.39 17.41
N THR A 15 1.75 -15.33 16.27
CA THR A 15 2.82 -14.36 15.98
C THR A 15 2.86 -14.05 14.48
N THR A 16 3.31 -12.86 14.14
CA THR A 16 3.62 -12.45 12.76
C THR A 16 5.01 -12.92 12.33
N GLY A 17 5.87 -13.33 13.27
CA GLY A 17 7.28 -13.67 12.98
C GLY A 17 8.17 -12.47 12.63
N ILE A 18 7.62 -11.25 12.68
CA ILE A 18 8.34 -10.00 12.38
C ILE A 18 8.54 -9.22 13.69
N VAL A 19 9.77 -8.79 13.96
CA VAL A 19 10.09 -8.00 15.16
C VAL A 19 9.41 -6.63 15.06
N GLY A 20 8.71 -6.24 16.13
CA GLY A 20 8.03 -4.94 16.22
C GLY A 20 6.64 -4.88 15.58
N LEU A 21 6.16 -5.97 14.97
CA LEU A 21 4.82 -6.04 14.38
C LEU A 21 3.91 -6.99 15.19
N PRO A 22 3.09 -6.47 16.12
CA PRO A 22 2.18 -7.31 16.91
C PRO A 22 1.02 -7.83 16.06
N VAL A 23 0.49 -9.00 16.42
CA VAL A 23 -0.71 -9.56 15.78
C VAL A 23 -1.91 -8.66 16.10
N ASN A 24 -2.69 -8.33 15.07
CA ASN A 24 -3.88 -7.50 15.22
C ASN A 24 -5.17 -8.31 14.94
N PRO A 25 -5.96 -8.66 15.97
CA PRO A 25 -7.19 -9.44 15.80
C PRO A 25 -8.29 -8.73 14.99
N ALA A 26 -8.26 -7.39 14.92
CA ALA A 26 -9.25 -6.57 14.23
C ALA A 26 -8.72 -5.97 12.90
N ALA A 27 -7.64 -6.53 12.34
CA ALA A 27 -6.97 -6.02 11.15
C ALA A 27 -7.92 -5.80 9.96
N ARG A 28 -8.86 -6.73 9.72
CA ARG A 28 -9.84 -6.61 8.63
C ARG A 28 -10.69 -5.34 8.74
N THR A 29 -11.28 -5.10 9.91
CA THR A 29 -12.14 -3.93 10.13
C THR A 29 -11.34 -2.64 10.01
N GLN A 30 -10.10 -2.64 10.53
CA GLN A 30 -9.20 -1.50 10.40
C GLN A 30 -8.84 -1.23 8.93
N LEU A 31 -8.50 -2.26 8.15
CA LEU A 31 -8.19 -2.13 6.72
C LEU A 31 -9.36 -1.54 5.92
N ILE A 32 -10.59 -2.00 6.16
CA ILE A 32 -11.77 -1.46 5.49
C ILE A 32 -11.93 0.04 5.80
N GLY A 33 -11.75 0.44 7.05
CA GLY A 33 -11.80 1.84 7.46
C GLY A 33 -10.70 2.67 6.79
N LEU A 34 -9.46 2.20 6.84
CA LEU A 34 -8.31 2.89 6.25
C LEU A 34 -8.43 3.02 4.73
N TYR A 35 -8.85 1.99 4.00
CA TYR A 35 -9.01 2.09 2.56
C TYR A 35 -10.13 3.04 2.15
N LYS A 36 -11.25 3.07 2.88
CA LYS A 36 -12.32 4.05 2.64
C LYS A 36 -11.82 5.48 2.89
N GLN A 37 -11.12 5.70 4.00
CA GLN A 37 -10.48 6.98 4.29
C GLN A 37 -9.47 7.38 3.20
N THR A 38 -8.64 6.43 2.74
CA THR A 38 -7.65 6.67 1.67
C THR A 38 -8.35 7.14 0.39
N LEU A 39 -9.42 6.47 -0.03
CA LEU A 39 -10.19 6.86 -1.21
C LEU A 39 -10.84 8.25 -1.06
N ASP A 40 -11.36 8.57 0.13
CA ASP A 40 -11.98 9.87 0.40
C ASP A 40 -10.94 11.01 0.39
N GLU A 41 -9.79 10.80 1.05
CA GLU A 41 -8.71 11.78 1.07
C GLU A 41 -8.10 12.00 -0.32
N LEU A 42 -7.97 10.93 -1.10
CA LEU A 42 -7.44 11.00 -2.46
C LEU A 42 -8.35 11.81 -3.39
N LYS A 43 -9.67 11.61 -3.30
CA LYS A 43 -10.66 12.39 -4.04
C LYS A 43 -10.70 13.85 -3.61
N ALA A 44 -10.49 14.13 -2.32
CA ALA A 44 -10.54 15.48 -1.78
C ALA A 44 -9.30 16.32 -2.16
N LYS A 45 -8.11 15.71 -2.16
CA LYS A 45 -6.84 16.46 -2.27
C LYS A 45 -6.18 16.40 -3.66
N ILE A 46 -6.43 15.37 -4.47
CA ILE A 46 -5.68 15.10 -5.70
C ILE A 46 -6.59 15.12 -6.94
N PRO A 47 -6.19 15.78 -8.04
CA PRO A 47 -7.00 15.84 -9.27
C PRO A 47 -7.05 14.49 -10.01
N GLU A 48 -8.16 14.22 -10.73
CA GLU A 48 -8.41 12.97 -11.48
C GLU A 48 -7.40 12.67 -12.58
N LYS A 49 -6.80 13.72 -13.15
CA LYS A 49 -5.80 13.59 -14.21
C LYS A 49 -4.46 13.05 -13.67
N ALA A 50 -4.20 13.19 -12.37
CA ALA A 50 -2.94 12.73 -11.81
C ALA A 50 -2.82 11.20 -11.91
N VAL A 51 -1.74 10.71 -12.51
CA VAL A 51 -1.46 9.26 -12.63
C VAL A 51 -1.41 8.60 -11.25
N TYR A 52 -0.84 9.29 -10.26
CA TYR A 52 -0.80 8.84 -8.87
C TYR A 52 -2.20 8.50 -8.33
N ARG A 53 -3.19 9.37 -8.55
CA ARG A 53 -4.57 9.11 -8.13
C ARG A 53 -5.13 7.86 -8.80
N GLN A 54 -4.97 7.73 -10.10
CA GLN A 54 -5.46 6.56 -10.85
C GLN A 54 -4.84 5.26 -10.35
N SER A 55 -3.52 5.25 -10.09
CA SER A 55 -2.84 4.07 -9.57
C SER A 55 -3.30 3.69 -8.16
N VAL A 56 -3.40 4.67 -7.26
CA VAL A 56 -3.80 4.42 -5.87
C VAL A 56 -5.26 3.99 -5.80
N GLU A 57 -6.16 4.62 -6.55
CA GLU A 57 -7.58 4.23 -6.63
C GLU A 57 -7.73 2.79 -7.13
N ALA A 58 -7.00 2.38 -8.16
CA ALA A 58 -7.07 1.03 -8.69
C ALA A 58 -6.62 -0.01 -7.65
N ILE A 59 -5.50 0.25 -6.98
CA ILE A 59 -4.93 -0.66 -5.96
C ILE A 59 -5.85 -0.74 -4.74
N THR A 60 -6.26 0.41 -4.19
CA THR A 60 -7.10 0.45 -2.98
C THR A 60 -8.49 -0.12 -3.24
N THR A 61 -9.09 0.12 -4.40
CA THR A 61 -10.39 -0.47 -4.77
C THR A 61 -10.29 -1.99 -4.88
N TYR A 62 -9.23 -2.50 -5.51
CA TYR A 62 -8.98 -3.95 -5.59
C TYR A 62 -8.79 -4.57 -4.21
N ARG A 63 -7.92 -3.97 -3.37
CA ARG A 63 -7.65 -4.45 -2.01
C ARG A 63 -8.90 -4.40 -1.13
N LEU A 64 -9.68 -3.31 -1.21
CA LEU A 64 -10.94 -3.16 -0.48
C LEU A 64 -11.93 -4.26 -0.86
N LYS A 65 -12.10 -4.53 -2.16
CA LYS A 65 -12.96 -5.61 -2.65
C LYS A 65 -12.56 -6.97 -2.06
N VAL A 66 -11.27 -7.30 -2.09
CA VAL A 66 -10.76 -8.57 -1.54
C VAL A 66 -11.04 -8.69 -0.04
N VAL A 67 -10.84 -7.62 0.71
CA VAL A 67 -11.06 -7.59 2.18
C VAL A 67 -12.54 -7.61 2.54
N GLU A 68 -13.42 -7.03 1.71
CA GLU A 68 -14.87 -7.10 1.91
C GLU A 68 -15.42 -8.50 1.60
N GLU A 69 -14.96 -9.15 0.52
CA GLU A 69 -15.41 -10.48 0.09
C GLU A 69 -14.93 -11.64 0.97
N ASN A 70 -13.80 -11.48 1.67
CA ASN A 70 -13.17 -12.56 2.43
C ASN A 70 -13.08 -12.21 3.92
N GLU A 71 -13.39 -13.18 4.79
CA GLU A 71 -13.26 -13.04 6.25
C GLU A 71 -11.96 -13.65 6.79
N ASP A 72 -11.42 -14.68 6.14
CA ASP A 72 -10.19 -15.35 6.56
C ASP A 72 -8.94 -14.52 6.18
N PRO A 73 -8.12 -14.09 7.16
CA PRO A 73 -6.87 -13.38 6.91
C PRO A 73 -5.94 -14.12 5.95
N SER A 74 -5.88 -15.45 6.05
CA SER A 74 -4.97 -16.27 5.24
C SER A 74 -5.32 -16.23 3.74
N LEU A 75 -6.61 -16.12 3.42
CA LEU A 75 -7.09 -15.96 2.05
C LEU A 75 -6.83 -14.55 1.54
N ILE A 76 -7.06 -13.53 2.38
CA ILE A 76 -6.75 -12.14 2.05
C ILE A 76 -5.26 -11.98 1.71
N GLU A 77 -4.36 -12.53 2.52
CA GLU A 77 -2.92 -12.50 2.30
C GLU A 77 -2.52 -13.15 0.95
N LYS A 78 -3.11 -14.31 0.63
CA LYS A 78 -2.85 -15.02 -0.63
C LYS A 78 -3.36 -14.25 -1.86
N LEU A 79 -4.54 -13.65 -1.76
CA LEU A 79 -5.15 -12.92 -2.87
C LEU A 79 -4.43 -11.60 -3.15
N ILE A 80 -4.12 -10.83 -2.09
CA ILE A 80 -3.43 -9.54 -2.23
C ILE A 80 -1.93 -9.75 -2.53
N ASN A 81 -1.33 -10.82 -2.01
CA ASN A 81 0.06 -11.21 -2.25
C ASN A 81 1.08 -10.08 -2.01
N SER A 82 0.92 -9.37 -0.90
CA SER A 82 1.73 -8.18 -0.56
C SER A 82 2.13 -8.15 0.92
N GLY A 83 2.39 -9.33 1.50
CA GLY A 83 2.75 -9.51 2.91
C GLY A 83 1.56 -9.94 3.78
N GLN A 84 1.74 -9.82 5.11
CA GLN A 84 0.74 -10.16 6.11
C GLN A 84 -0.31 -9.06 6.27
N VAL A 85 -1.50 -9.39 6.81
CA VAL A 85 -2.57 -8.39 7.02
C VAL A 85 -2.13 -7.22 7.92
N GLU A 86 -1.24 -7.45 8.87
CA GLU A 86 -0.68 -6.40 9.73
C GLU A 86 0.26 -5.45 8.98
N GLU A 87 1.02 -5.95 8.00
CA GLU A 87 1.85 -5.11 7.13
C GLU A 87 0.99 -4.27 6.19
N LEU A 88 -0.13 -4.83 5.72
CA LEU A 88 -1.09 -4.09 4.90
C LEU A 88 -1.72 -2.92 5.65
N VAL A 89 -1.95 -3.06 6.97
CA VAL A 89 -2.43 -1.97 7.80
C VAL A 89 -1.41 -0.83 7.84
N GLY A 90 -0.13 -1.15 8.11
CA GLY A 90 0.94 -0.16 8.09
C GLY A 90 1.08 0.52 6.72
N GLN A 91 1.03 -0.25 5.63
CA GLN A 91 1.04 0.31 4.26
C GLN A 91 -0.12 1.28 4.02
N ALA A 92 -1.33 0.96 4.49
CA ALA A 92 -2.49 1.83 4.33
C ALA A 92 -2.37 3.13 5.17
N GLU A 93 -1.82 3.05 6.37
CA GLU A 93 -1.54 4.22 7.21
C GLU A 93 -0.45 5.11 6.58
N ASP A 94 0.62 4.52 6.05
CA ASP A 94 1.67 5.22 5.33
C ASP A 94 1.13 5.89 4.07
N GLU A 95 0.22 5.24 3.34
CA GLU A 95 -0.40 5.80 2.13
C GLU A 95 -1.23 7.04 2.46
N ILE A 96 -1.99 7.04 3.56
CA ILE A 96 -2.75 8.21 4.01
C ILE A 96 -1.80 9.38 4.31
N GLN A 97 -0.68 9.12 5.01
CA GLN A 97 0.33 10.14 5.26
C GLN A 97 1.00 10.63 3.97
N LEU A 98 1.22 9.72 3.01
CA LEU A 98 1.79 10.05 1.71
C LEU A 98 0.85 10.94 0.91
N ILE A 99 -0.46 10.68 0.90
CA ILE A 99 -1.46 11.52 0.22
C ILE A 99 -1.39 12.96 0.73
N ALA A 100 -1.23 13.16 2.04
CA ALA A 100 -1.07 14.50 2.62
C ALA A 100 0.18 15.22 2.07
N LYS A 101 1.31 14.52 1.95
CA LYS A 101 2.55 15.08 1.38
C LYS A 101 2.46 15.30 -0.13
N MET A 102 1.84 14.37 -0.85
CA MET A 102 1.62 14.47 -2.29
C MET A 102 0.74 15.67 -2.65
N ALA A 103 -0.23 16.01 -1.79
CA ALA A 103 -1.05 17.20 -1.92
C ALA A 103 -0.22 18.50 -1.83
N GLU A 104 0.80 18.51 -0.97
CA GLU A 104 1.74 19.63 -0.83
C GLU A 104 2.72 19.70 -2.01
N TRP A 105 3.30 18.57 -2.39
CA TRP A 105 4.35 18.51 -3.42
C TRP A 105 3.85 18.65 -4.85
N LYS A 106 2.58 18.32 -5.11
CA LYS A 106 1.94 18.42 -6.42
C LYS A 106 2.75 17.78 -7.55
N ALA A 107 3.28 16.58 -7.31
CA ALA A 107 4.17 15.87 -8.23
C ALA A 107 3.56 15.53 -9.62
N TRP A 108 2.28 15.81 -9.83
CA TRP A 108 1.60 15.71 -11.13
C TRP A 108 1.79 16.95 -12.02
N GLU A 109 2.39 18.02 -11.51
CA GLU A 109 2.75 19.19 -12.29
C GLU A 109 3.98 18.90 -13.17
N PRO A 110 4.17 19.65 -14.27
CA PRO A 110 5.38 19.55 -15.07
C PRO A 110 6.64 19.81 -14.22
N LEU A 111 7.75 19.24 -14.65
CA LEU A 111 9.05 19.40 -13.99
C LEU A 111 9.40 20.89 -13.81
N GLU A 112 9.69 21.29 -12.57
CA GLU A 112 10.02 22.68 -12.22
C GLU A 112 11.32 23.15 -12.91
N GLU A 113 12.35 22.30 -12.93
CA GLU A 113 13.64 22.59 -13.56
C GLU A 113 14.00 21.52 -14.59
N PRO A 114 14.07 21.83 -15.90
CA PRO A 114 14.53 20.88 -16.89
C PRO A 114 16.01 20.54 -16.67
N ALA A 115 16.39 19.31 -16.98
CA ALA A 115 17.76 18.87 -16.84
C ALA A 115 18.71 19.75 -17.70
N PRO A 116 19.85 20.20 -17.14
CA PRO A 116 20.87 20.90 -17.92
C PRO A 116 21.35 20.06 -19.10
N PRO A 117 21.78 20.71 -20.21
CA PRO A 117 22.29 19.98 -21.35
C PRO A 117 23.50 19.12 -20.93
N ARG A 118 23.51 17.86 -21.38
CA ARG A 118 24.55 16.85 -21.09
C ARG A 118 24.59 16.30 -19.64
N GLN A 119 23.69 16.70 -18.75
CA GLN A 119 23.65 16.19 -17.36
C GLN A 119 23.52 14.67 -17.27
N TRP A 120 22.70 14.08 -18.15
CA TRP A 120 22.45 12.64 -18.22
C TRP A 120 23.22 11.95 -19.36
N GLU A 121 24.23 12.61 -19.93
CA GLU A 121 25.17 11.98 -20.85
C GLU A 121 26.33 11.37 -20.06
N TYR A 122 26.27 10.05 -19.87
CA TYR A 122 27.37 9.28 -19.28
C TYR A 122 28.52 9.05 -20.29
N PHE A 123 29.40 8.09 -20.00
CA PHE A 123 30.54 7.75 -20.86
C PHE A 123 30.08 7.10 -22.17
N LYS A 124 30.28 7.79 -23.31
CA LYS A 124 30.18 7.18 -24.64
C LYS A 124 31.39 6.26 -24.82
N LYS A 125 31.17 4.97 -25.12
CA LYS A 125 32.27 4.05 -25.47
C LYS A 125 33.01 4.64 -26.68
N ALA A 126 34.34 4.78 -26.58
CA ALA A 126 35.16 5.13 -27.74
C ALA A 126 34.91 4.08 -28.83
N ALA A 127 34.58 4.52 -30.04
CA ALA A 127 34.54 3.62 -31.19
C ALA A 127 35.97 3.06 -31.37
N LEU A 128 36.10 1.74 -31.29
CA LEU A 128 37.31 1.03 -31.72
C LEU A 128 37.58 1.45 -33.17
N THR A 129 38.61 2.25 -33.36
CA THR A 129 39.15 2.55 -34.69
C THR A 129 40.16 1.43 -34.97
N GLU A 130 39.84 0.60 -35.96
CA GLU A 130 40.73 -0.43 -36.53
C GLU A 130 41.91 0.20 -37.27
#